data_AF-A0A1W9TTG9-F1
#
_entry.id   AF-A0A1W9TTG9-F1
#
_cell.length_a   1.000
_cell.length_b   1.000
_cell.length_c   1.000
_cell.angle_alpha   90.00
_cell.angle_beta   90.00
_cell.angle_gamma   90.00
#
_symmetry.space_group_name_H-M   'P 1'
#
loop_
_entity.id
_entity.type
_entity.pdbx_description
1 polymer ?
#
loop_
_entity_poly.entity_id
_entity_poly.type
_entity_poly.pdbx_seq_one_letter_code
_entity_poly.pdbx_strand_id
1 'polypeptide(L)'
;MHFVLAFLATIGFVTIKAGSMSKESARQLCEEMAFRYGSETQANLELAMDAARTIAHAFAGIKQAGNLPDRQTMDLILMQVLEQNPEFVGVWSCWEPNALDGKDQEFINAKGSDSSGRYVPYWNSGGGKINVEPLVDYETQGAGDYYLLALKSGKEQILEPYMYPIGGKDVLITSVVVPIIVDNKVLGVLIMTSHQFQKQNLLILVCLFKLVKHLPLGVSQYLFPKK
;
A
#
# COMPACT_ATOMS: atom_id res chain seq x y z
N MET A 1 55.82 26.30 -32.30
CA MET A 1 55.32 26.67 -30.96
C MET A 1 53.82 27.07 -30.99
N HIS A 2 53.42 28.07 -31.78
CA HIS A 2 52.03 28.54 -31.87
C HIS A 2 50.98 27.46 -32.22
N PHE A 3 51.28 26.57 -33.17
CA PHE A 3 50.38 25.46 -33.53
C PHE A 3 50.12 24.46 -32.40
N VAL A 4 51.11 24.19 -31.54
CA VAL A 4 50.98 23.23 -30.43
C VAL A 4 50.09 23.79 -29.33
N LEU A 5 50.20 25.08 -29.03
CA LEU A 5 49.35 25.76 -28.04
C LEU A 5 47.87 25.79 -28.48
N ALA A 6 47.61 26.10 -29.76
CA ALA A 6 46.26 26.06 -30.32
C ALA A 6 45.66 24.65 -30.24
N PHE A 7 46.45 23.62 -30.57
CA PHE A 7 46.01 22.23 -30.48
C PHE A 7 45.67 21.81 -29.05
N LEU A 8 46.52 22.11 -28.07
CA LEU A 8 46.25 21.83 -26.65
C LEU A 8 45.00 22.56 -26.13
N ALA A 9 44.79 23.82 -26.54
CA ALA A 9 43.60 24.58 -26.18
C ALA A 9 42.32 23.94 -26.75
N THR A 10 42.34 23.49 -28.01
CA THR A 10 41.20 22.79 -28.61
C THR A 10 40.89 21.46 -27.92
N ILE A 11 41.92 20.68 -27.58
CA ILE A 11 41.74 19.42 -26.83
C ILE A 11 41.12 19.72 -25.47
N GLY A 12 41.68 20.65 -24.69
CA GLY A 12 41.15 21.02 -23.38
C GLY A 12 39.70 21.49 -23.45
N PHE A 13 39.36 22.33 -24.43
CA PHE A 13 37.99 22.78 -24.65
C PHE A 13 37.04 21.63 -24.98
N VAL A 14 37.43 20.75 -25.91
CA VAL A 14 36.63 19.57 -26.29
C VAL A 14 36.46 18.63 -25.11
N THR A 15 37.51 18.37 -24.32
CA THR A 15 37.44 17.51 -23.13
C THR A 15 36.49 18.08 -22.08
N ILE A 16 36.55 19.38 -21.79
CA ILE A 16 35.62 20.02 -20.84
C ILE A 16 34.18 19.95 -21.34
N LYS A 17 33.95 20.25 -22.64
CA LYS A 17 32.63 20.16 -23.24
C LYS A 17 32.09 18.73 -23.25
N ALA A 18 32.91 17.76 -23.62
CA ALA A 18 32.56 16.34 -23.57
C ALA A 18 32.20 15.91 -22.15
N GLY A 19 32.98 16.31 -21.15
CA GLY A 19 32.67 16.03 -19.74
C GLY A 19 31.35 16.65 -19.28
N SER A 20 31.08 17.90 -19.64
CA SER A 20 29.81 18.57 -19.32
C SER A 20 28.60 17.91 -20.00
N MET A 21 28.76 17.48 -21.25
CA MET A 21 27.73 16.80 -22.02
C MET A 21 27.43 15.42 -21.44
N SER A 22 28.47 14.64 -21.11
CA SER A 22 28.29 13.33 -20.45
C SER A 22 27.59 13.47 -19.09
N LYS A 23 27.90 14.51 -18.32
CA LYS A 23 27.21 14.78 -17.04
C LYS A 23 25.73 15.10 -17.25
N GLU A 24 25.40 15.90 -18.25
CA GLU A 24 24.00 16.24 -18.55
C GLU A 24 23.22 15.03 -19.08
N SER A 25 23.80 14.24 -19.98
CA SER A 25 23.19 12.99 -20.44
C SER A 25 22.97 12.00 -19.30
N ALA A 26 23.93 11.88 -18.37
CA ALA A 26 23.75 11.05 -17.18
C ALA A 26 22.62 11.55 -16.29
N ARG A 27 22.49 12.88 -16.11
CA ARG A 27 21.38 13.49 -15.34
C ARG A 27 20.02 13.18 -15.97
N GLN A 28 19.89 13.37 -17.28
CA GLN A 28 18.66 13.10 -18.02
C GLN A 28 18.28 11.61 -17.94
N LEU A 29 19.24 10.71 -18.12
CA LEU A 29 19.01 9.28 -17.98
C LEU A 29 18.55 8.92 -16.55
N CYS A 30 19.16 9.51 -15.52
CA CYS A 30 18.70 9.32 -14.14
C CYS A 30 17.26 9.81 -13.92
N GLU A 31 16.89 10.95 -14.50
CA GLU A 31 15.52 11.50 -14.41
C GLU A 31 14.50 10.61 -15.12
N GLU A 32 14.80 10.16 -16.34
CA GLU A 32 13.95 9.24 -17.09
C GLU A 32 13.78 7.91 -16.36
N MET A 33 14.86 7.35 -15.81
CA MET A 33 14.79 6.12 -15.02
C MET A 33 13.95 6.33 -13.75
N ALA A 34 14.16 7.43 -13.03
CA ALA A 34 13.37 7.75 -11.83
C ALA A 34 11.89 7.89 -12.15
N PHE A 35 11.54 8.59 -13.25
CA PHE A 35 10.16 8.73 -13.69
C PHE A 35 9.54 7.41 -14.11
N ARG A 36 10.28 6.57 -14.87
CA ARG A 36 9.81 5.26 -15.31
C ARG A 36 9.49 4.33 -14.15
N TYR A 37 10.43 4.17 -13.22
CA TYR A 37 10.21 3.30 -12.05
C TYR A 37 9.19 3.88 -11.06
N GLY A 38 9.14 5.21 -10.95
CA GLY A 38 8.11 5.90 -10.16
C GLY A 38 6.71 5.60 -10.70
N SER A 39 6.54 5.71 -12.02
CA SER A 39 5.28 5.42 -12.71
C SER A 39 4.87 3.94 -12.58
N GLU A 40 5.83 3.02 -12.68
CA GLU A 40 5.58 1.59 -12.47
C GLU A 40 5.12 1.28 -11.04
N THR A 41 5.79 1.86 -10.05
CA THR A 41 5.43 1.71 -8.63
C THR A 41 4.05 2.31 -8.35
N GLN A 42 3.77 3.48 -8.91
CA GLN A 42 2.47 4.13 -8.79
C GLN A 42 1.36 3.26 -9.36
N ALA A 43 1.53 2.71 -10.57
CA ALA A 43 0.53 1.83 -11.19
C ALA A 43 0.23 0.59 -10.33
N ASN A 44 1.27 -0.02 -9.72
CA ASN A 44 1.10 -1.16 -8.82
C ASN A 44 0.34 -0.79 -7.54
N LEU A 45 0.63 0.39 -6.95
CA LEU A 45 -0.09 0.89 -5.77
C LEU A 45 -1.55 1.25 -6.10
N GLU A 46 -1.80 1.87 -7.25
CA GLU A 46 -3.13 2.23 -7.71
C GLU A 46 -4.00 0.98 -7.91
N LEU A 47 -3.45 -0.09 -8.51
CA LEU A 47 -4.16 -1.36 -8.68
C LEU A 47 -4.58 -1.96 -7.32
N ALA A 48 -3.66 -1.99 -6.35
CA ALA A 48 -3.96 -2.48 -5.01
C ALA A 48 -5.00 -1.60 -4.30
N MET A 49 -4.89 -0.29 -4.44
CA MET A 49 -5.81 0.67 -3.82
C MET A 49 -7.21 0.59 -4.43
N ASP A 50 -7.33 0.47 -5.76
CA ASP A 50 -8.62 0.39 -6.43
C ASP A 50 -9.37 -0.91 -6.11
N ALA A 51 -8.63 -2.02 -6.00
CA ALA A 51 -9.22 -3.27 -5.54
C ALA A 51 -9.66 -3.17 -4.07
N ALA A 52 -8.87 -2.55 -3.18
CA ALA A 52 -9.27 -2.29 -1.81
C ALA A 52 -10.51 -1.37 -1.71
N ARG A 53 -10.55 -0.29 -2.50
CA ARG A 53 -11.71 0.62 -2.59
C ARG A 53 -12.96 -0.11 -3.02
N THR A 54 -12.84 -0.95 -4.06
CA THR A 54 -13.97 -1.71 -4.60
C THR A 54 -14.59 -2.61 -3.54
N ILE A 55 -13.77 -3.34 -2.77
CA ILE A 55 -14.27 -4.22 -1.70
C ILE A 55 -14.83 -3.38 -0.54
N ALA A 56 -14.16 -2.31 -0.14
CA ALA A 56 -14.65 -1.41 0.91
C ALA A 56 -16.03 -0.82 0.56
N HIS A 57 -16.23 -0.39 -0.69
CA HIS A 57 -17.51 0.11 -1.19
C HIS A 57 -18.57 -1.00 -1.26
N ALA A 58 -18.20 -2.21 -1.69
CA ALA A 58 -19.12 -3.34 -1.69
C ALA A 58 -19.58 -3.66 -0.26
N PHE A 59 -18.65 -3.72 0.70
CA PHE A 59 -18.94 -3.99 2.10
C PHE A 59 -19.80 -2.88 2.73
N ALA A 60 -19.49 -1.62 2.44
CA ALA A 60 -20.29 -0.48 2.87
C ALA A 60 -21.73 -0.54 2.30
N GLY A 61 -21.89 -0.86 1.01
CA GLY A 61 -23.19 -0.98 0.36
C GLY A 61 -24.02 -2.14 0.92
N ILE A 62 -23.40 -3.31 1.14
CA ILE A 62 -24.03 -4.46 1.78
C ILE A 62 -24.50 -4.09 3.20
N LYS A 63 -23.64 -3.41 3.98
CA LYS A 63 -23.99 -2.94 5.33
C LYS A 63 -25.15 -1.95 5.32
N GLN A 64 -25.14 -1.00 4.39
CA GLN A 64 -26.18 0.02 4.25
C GLN A 64 -27.54 -0.58 3.84
N ALA A 65 -27.54 -1.63 3.02
CA ALA A 65 -28.76 -2.33 2.62
C ALA A 65 -29.46 -3.08 3.79
N GLY A 66 -28.74 -3.32 4.90
CA GLY A 66 -29.26 -3.99 6.08
C GLY A 66 -29.45 -5.51 5.94
N ASN A 67 -29.25 -6.07 4.75
CA ASN A 67 -29.28 -7.51 4.49
C ASN A 67 -27.84 -8.06 4.41
N LEU A 68 -27.15 -8.01 5.55
CA LEU A 68 -25.77 -8.49 5.65
C LEU A 68 -25.74 -10.02 5.45
N PRO A 69 -24.93 -10.55 4.52
CA PRO A 69 -24.69 -11.98 4.45
C PRO A 69 -23.87 -12.45 5.66
N ASP A 70 -23.75 -13.77 5.83
CA ASP A 70 -22.90 -14.31 6.88
C ASP A 70 -21.41 -13.96 6.69
N ARG A 71 -20.65 -14.00 7.80
CA ARG A 71 -19.21 -13.70 7.80
C ARG A 71 -18.43 -14.61 6.84
N GLN A 72 -18.86 -15.85 6.63
CA GLN A 72 -18.23 -16.79 5.70
C GLN A 72 -18.37 -16.33 4.24
N THR A 73 -19.51 -15.78 3.86
CA THR A 73 -19.75 -15.22 2.53
C THR A 73 -18.89 -13.96 2.31
N MET A 74 -18.74 -13.14 3.34
CA MET A 74 -17.83 -11.99 3.30
C MET A 74 -16.36 -12.44 3.14
N ASP A 75 -15.97 -13.51 3.84
CA ASP A 75 -14.64 -14.11 3.74
C ASP A 75 -14.35 -14.64 2.33
N LEU A 76 -15.33 -15.23 1.64
CA LEU A 76 -15.17 -15.69 0.26
C LEU A 76 -14.79 -14.55 -0.69
N ILE A 77 -15.28 -13.33 -0.44
CA ILE A 77 -14.90 -12.15 -1.24
C ILE A 77 -13.41 -11.83 -1.03
N LEU A 78 -12.95 -11.79 0.23
CA LEU A 78 -11.56 -11.51 0.56
C LEU A 78 -10.62 -12.60 0.01
N MET A 79 -11.00 -13.87 0.18
CA MET A 79 -10.26 -15.02 -0.30
C MET A 79 -10.15 -15.02 -1.82
N GLN A 80 -11.26 -14.79 -2.54
CA GLN A 80 -11.26 -14.71 -4.00
C GLN A 80 -10.34 -13.60 -4.51
N VAL A 81 -10.35 -12.43 -3.85
CA VAL A 81 -9.46 -11.33 -4.24
C VAL A 81 -7.99 -11.74 -4.04
N LEU A 82 -7.64 -12.37 -2.92
CA LEU A 82 -6.28 -12.86 -2.70
C LEU A 82 -5.87 -13.93 -3.74
N GLU A 83 -6.79 -14.83 -4.11
CA GLU A 83 -6.54 -15.86 -5.13
C GLU A 83 -6.29 -15.28 -6.54
N GLN A 84 -7.02 -14.23 -6.90
CA GLN A 84 -6.90 -13.60 -8.22
C GLN A 84 -5.71 -12.64 -8.34
N ASN A 85 -5.09 -12.27 -7.23
CA ASN A 85 -4.00 -11.29 -7.17
C ASN A 85 -2.79 -11.88 -6.42
N PRO A 86 -2.03 -12.81 -7.03
CA PRO A 86 -0.92 -13.53 -6.40
C PRO A 86 0.27 -12.64 -5.98
N GLU A 87 0.30 -11.38 -6.43
CA GLU A 87 1.22 -10.33 -5.98
C GLU A 87 0.95 -9.85 -4.54
N PHE A 88 -0.24 -10.12 -4.02
CA PHE A 88 -0.62 -9.81 -2.65
C PHE A 88 -0.32 -10.97 -1.71
N VAL A 89 0.16 -10.62 -0.52
CA VAL A 89 0.46 -11.59 0.54
C VAL A 89 -0.76 -11.83 1.39
N GLY A 90 -1.61 -10.80 1.52
CA GLY A 90 -2.83 -10.97 2.26
C GLY A 90 -3.81 -9.81 2.11
N VAL A 91 -5.04 -10.11 2.47
CA VAL A 91 -6.19 -9.23 2.44
C VAL A 91 -6.88 -9.37 3.78
N TRP A 92 -7.35 -8.26 4.34
CA TRP A 92 -8.07 -8.29 5.59
C TRP A 92 -9.11 -7.21 5.72
N SER A 93 -10.02 -7.45 6.66
CA SER A 93 -11.01 -6.47 7.09
C SER A 93 -11.01 -6.41 8.61
N CYS A 94 -11.07 -5.20 9.17
CA CYS A 94 -11.17 -4.97 10.61
C CYS A 94 -12.34 -4.05 10.87
N TRP A 95 -13.35 -4.55 11.59
CA TRP A 95 -14.53 -3.77 11.95
C TRP A 95 -14.47 -3.33 13.39
N GLU A 96 -15.06 -2.16 13.66
CA GLU A 96 -15.29 -1.69 15.02
C GLU A 96 -16.16 -2.68 15.81
N PRO A 97 -16.09 -2.68 17.15
CA PRO A 97 -16.85 -3.62 17.97
C PRO A 97 -18.34 -3.60 17.62
N ASN A 98 -18.89 -4.77 17.31
CA ASN A 98 -20.27 -5.00 16.89
C ASN A 98 -20.72 -4.24 15.62
N ALA A 99 -19.79 -3.63 14.87
CA ALA A 99 -20.15 -2.75 13.76
C ALA A 99 -20.59 -3.51 12.50
N LEU A 100 -20.07 -4.73 12.28
CA LEU A 100 -20.43 -5.55 11.12
C LEU A 100 -21.88 -6.05 11.23
N ASP A 101 -22.15 -6.96 12.15
CA ASP A 101 -23.42 -7.70 12.30
C ASP A 101 -24.04 -7.62 13.70
N GLY A 102 -23.33 -7.02 14.67
CA GLY A 102 -23.77 -6.98 16.07
C GLY A 102 -23.70 -8.31 16.80
N LYS A 103 -22.97 -9.30 16.25
CA LYS A 103 -22.91 -10.67 16.75
C LYS A 103 -21.53 -11.10 17.22
N ASP A 104 -20.62 -10.16 17.53
CA ASP A 104 -19.24 -10.48 17.89
C ASP A 104 -19.15 -11.56 18.99
N GLN A 105 -20.07 -11.52 19.96
CA GLN A 105 -20.13 -12.48 21.06
C GLN A 105 -20.32 -13.95 20.60
N GLU A 106 -20.96 -14.19 19.46
CA GLU A 106 -21.15 -15.52 18.87
C GLU A 106 -19.85 -16.06 18.21
N PHE A 107 -18.90 -15.18 17.91
CA PHE A 107 -17.67 -15.48 17.16
C PHE A 107 -16.40 -15.38 18.00
N ILE A 108 -16.49 -15.37 19.33
CA ILE A 108 -15.32 -15.36 20.22
C ILE A 108 -14.41 -16.55 19.88
N ASN A 109 -13.15 -16.26 19.53
CA ASN A 109 -12.14 -17.23 19.10
C ASN A 109 -12.56 -18.10 17.89
N ALA A 110 -13.57 -17.68 17.13
CA ALA A 110 -13.89 -18.31 15.85
C ALA A 110 -12.77 -18.06 14.84
N LYS A 111 -12.70 -18.88 13.79
CA LYS A 111 -11.68 -18.73 12.75
C LYS A 111 -11.77 -17.34 12.11
N GLY A 112 -10.68 -16.57 12.13
CA GLY A 112 -10.66 -15.19 11.62
C GLY A 112 -11.28 -14.14 12.56
N SER A 113 -11.60 -14.51 13.80
CA SER A 113 -12.02 -13.60 14.87
C SER A 113 -11.10 -13.77 16.08
N ASP A 114 -10.91 -12.70 16.85
CA ASP A 114 -10.06 -12.73 18.05
C ASP A 114 -10.85 -13.07 19.32
N SER A 115 -10.24 -12.84 20.48
CA SER A 115 -10.87 -13.09 21.79
C SER A 115 -12.08 -12.21 22.09
N SER A 116 -12.27 -11.10 21.37
CA SER A 116 -13.48 -10.27 21.45
C SER A 116 -14.60 -10.78 20.54
N GLY A 117 -14.25 -11.60 19.54
CA GLY A 117 -15.16 -12.08 18.51
C GLY A 117 -15.44 -11.07 17.40
N ARG A 118 -14.70 -9.96 17.36
CA ARG A 118 -14.74 -8.99 16.26
C ARG A 118 -14.40 -9.64 14.93
N TYR A 119 -14.99 -9.11 13.86
CA TYR A 119 -14.62 -9.48 12.50
C TYR A 119 -13.29 -8.82 12.12
N VAL A 120 -12.21 -9.57 12.31
CA VAL A 120 -10.83 -9.16 12.04
C VAL A 120 -10.04 -10.20 11.21
N PRO A 121 -10.62 -10.80 10.14
CA PRO A 121 -9.93 -11.86 9.41
C PRO A 121 -8.76 -11.33 8.59
N TYR A 122 -7.62 -11.98 8.72
CA TYR A 122 -6.47 -11.82 7.85
C TYR A 122 -6.22 -13.05 7.01
N TRP A 123 -6.73 -13.00 5.77
CA TRP A 123 -6.47 -14.00 4.75
C TRP A 123 -5.08 -13.75 4.16
N ASN A 124 -4.20 -14.75 4.19
CA ASN A 124 -2.85 -14.61 3.70
C ASN A 124 -2.31 -15.88 3.04
N SER A 125 -1.36 -15.71 2.13
CA SER A 125 -0.69 -16.77 1.37
C SER A 125 0.76 -17.00 1.80
N GLY A 126 1.22 -16.34 2.88
CA GLY A 126 2.62 -16.35 3.31
C GLY A 126 3.20 -17.72 3.66
N GLY A 127 2.34 -18.68 4.02
CA GLY A 127 2.71 -20.09 4.27
C GLY A 127 2.77 -20.98 3.02
N GLY A 128 2.59 -20.43 1.82
CA GLY A 128 2.51 -21.17 0.55
C GLY A 128 1.12 -21.77 0.24
N LYS A 129 0.16 -21.61 1.15
CA LYS A 129 -1.27 -21.87 0.96
C LYS A 129 -2.05 -20.74 1.60
N ILE A 130 -3.22 -20.43 1.05
CA ILE A 130 -4.11 -19.43 1.64
C ILE A 130 -4.65 -19.97 2.98
N ASN A 131 -4.50 -19.16 4.02
CA ASN A 131 -5.03 -19.42 5.35
C ASN A 131 -5.59 -18.12 5.95
N VAL A 132 -6.35 -18.23 7.03
CA VAL A 132 -6.85 -17.08 7.80
C VAL A 132 -6.38 -17.16 9.25
N GLU A 133 -5.95 -16.01 9.76
CA GLU A 133 -5.63 -15.75 11.16
C GLU A 133 -6.27 -14.42 11.58
N PRO A 134 -6.60 -14.19 12.86
CA PRO A 134 -7.06 -12.88 13.30
C PRO A 134 -5.93 -11.85 13.23
N LEU A 135 -6.27 -10.59 12.97
CA LEU A 135 -5.31 -9.48 13.08
C LEU A 135 -4.77 -9.35 14.52
N VAL A 136 -3.52 -8.91 14.64
CA VAL A 136 -2.83 -8.73 15.93
C VAL A 136 -2.33 -7.30 16.10
N ASP A 137 -2.37 -6.78 17.32
CA ASP A 137 -1.87 -5.46 17.68
C ASP A 137 -2.55 -4.27 16.98
N TYR A 138 -3.71 -4.48 16.30
CA TYR A 138 -4.39 -3.42 15.54
C TYR A 138 -4.86 -2.25 16.42
N GLU A 139 -5.07 -2.45 17.72
CA GLU A 139 -5.40 -1.37 18.68
C GLU A 139 -4.17 -0.72 19.33
N THR A 140 -2.99 -1.31 19.17
CA THR A 140 -1.76 -0.86 19.82
C THR A 140 -1.18 0.34 19.06
N GLN A 141 -0.96 1.47 19.73
CA GLN A 141 -0.37 2.64 19.07
C GLN A 141 1.03 2.32 18.51
N GLY A 142 1.32 2.75 17.27
CA GLY A 142 2.55 2.42 16.56
C GLY A 142 2.45 1.09 15.82
N ALA A 143 2.27 -0.02 16.53
CA ALA A 143 2.16 -1.35 15.90
C ALA A 143 0.87 -1.50 15.06
N GLY A 144 -0.24 -0.98 15.54
CA GLY A 144 -1.56 -0.96 14.91
C GLY A 144 -1.82 0.26 14.04
N ASP A 145 -0.81 1.07 13.72
CA ASP A 145 -0.99 2.27 12.87
C ASP A 145 -1.52 1.90 11.47
N TYR A 146 -1.28 0.66 11.03
CA TYR A 146 -1.87 0.10 9.83
C TYR A 146 -3.42 0.14 9.82
N TYR A 147 -4.03 0.16 11.00
CA TYR A 147 -5.48 0.26 11.21
C TYR A 147 -5.89 1.64 11.71
N LEU A 148 -5.21 2.11 12.76
CA LEU A 148 -5.59 3.32 13.50
C LEU A 148 -5.53 4.59 12.65
N LEU A 149 -4.59 4.70 11.72
CA LEU A 149 -4.44 5.90 10.89
C LEU A 149 -5.63 6.11 9.95
N ALA A 150 -6.08 5.04 9.28
CA ALA A 150 -7.24 5.10 8.40
C ALA A 150 -8.53 5.28 9.18
N LEU A 151 -8.66 4.58 10.32
CA LEU A 151 -9.81 4.71 11.22
C LEU A 151 -9.98 6.16 11.70
N LYS A 152 -8.91 6.78 12.22
CA LYS A 152 -8.95 8.13 12.79
C LYS A 152 -9.12 9.22 11.74
N SER A 153 -8.48 9.07 10.59
CA SER A 153 -8.52 10.09 9.54
C SER A 153 -9.78 10.02 8.68
N GLY A 154 -10.42 8.85 8.59
CA GLY A 154 -11.46 8.58 7.60
C GLY A 154 -10.96 8.67 6.17
N LYS A 155 -9.64 8.53 5.96
CA LYS A 155 -8.97 8.64 4.66
C LYS A 155 -8.11 7.43 4.41
N GLU A 156 -7.94 7.14 3.13
CA GLU A 156 -7.04 6.09 2.66
C GLU A 156 -5.61 6.34 3.13
N GLN A 157 -4.91 5.25 3.45
CA GLN A 157 -3.51 5.29 3.89
C GLN A 157 -2.67 4.37 3.03
N ILE A 158 -1.44 4.80 2.76
CA ILE A 158 -0.36 3.95 2.25
C ILE A 158 0.69 3.91 3.35
N LEU A 159 0.96 2.73 3.88
CA LEU A 159 1.86 2.56 5.02
C LEU A 159 3.29 2.44 4.50
N GLU A 160 4.24 2.95 5.28
CA GLU A 160 5.64 2.61 5.05
C GLU A 160 5.88 1.13 5.43
N PRO A 161 6.91 0.46 4.88
CA PRO A 161 7.15 -0.94 5.19
C PRO A 161 7.35 -1.22 6.68
N TYR A 162 6.69 -2.26 7.19
CA TYR A 162 6.73 -2.67 8.59
C TYR A 162 6.76 -4.20 8.74
N MET A 163 7.29 -4.68 9.86
CA MET A 163 7.30 -6.12 10.16
C MET A 163 5.93 -6.54 10.68
N TYR A 164 5.41 -7.64 10.14
CA TYR A 164 4.15 -8.22 10.60
C TYR A 164 4.24 -9.76 10.63
N PRO A 165 3.70 -10.41 11.65
CA PRO A 165 3.73 -11.86 11.75
C PRO A 165 2.75 -12.50 10.76
N ILE A 166 3.25 -13.39 9.90
CA ILE A 166 2.45 -14.14 8.92
C ILE A 166 2.84 -15.61 9.05
N GLY A 167 1.88 -16.46 9.44
CA GLY A 167 2.16 -17.89 9.64
C GLY A 167 3.28 -18.16 10.65
N GLY A 168 3.37 -17.33 11.71
CA GLY A 168 4.36 -17.45 12.78
C GLY A 168 5.77 -16.94 12.44
N LYS A 169 5.96 -16.23 11.33
CA LYS A 169 7.22 -15.59 10.96
C LYS A 169 7.01 -14.09 10.74
N ASP A 170 7.94 -13.29 11.22
CA ASP A 170 7.92 -11.85 10.93
C ASP A 170 8.32 -11.62 9.47
N VAL A 171 7.44 -10.97 8.72
CA VAL A 171 7.64 -10.63 7.31
C VAL A 171 7.56 -9.12 7.15
N LEU A 172 8.51 -8.54 6.42
CA LEU A 172 8.45 -7.14 6.04
C LEU A 172 7.40 -6.95 4.94
N ILE A 173 6.35 -6.21 5.26
CA ILE A 173 5.22 -5.95 4.36
C ILE A 173 4.97 -4.46 4.22
N THR A 174 4.15 -4.10 3.24
CA THR A 174 3.55 -2.77 3.13
C THR A 174 2.10 -2.92 2.72
N SER A 175 1.28 -1.94 3.10
CA SER A 175 -0.17 -2.07 3.00
C SER A 175 -0.82 -0.80 2.47
N VAL A 176 -1.85 -0.99 1.66
CA VAL A 176 -2.79 0.07 1.25
C VAL A 176 -4.13 -0.16 1.93
N VAL A 177 -4.71 0.92 2.40
CA VAL A 177 -5.71 0.86 3.47
C VAL A 177 -6.86 1.78 3.12
N VAL A 178 -8.07 1.25 3.11
CA VAL A 178 -9.27 2.00 2.76
C VAL A 178 -10.28 1.93 3.92
N PRO A 179 -10.75 3.07 4.45
CA PRO A 179 -11.79 3.08 5.47
C PRO A 179 -13.14 2.62 4.86
N ILE A 180 -13.88 1.82 5.62
CA ILE A 180 -15.26 1.44 5.30
C ILE A 180 -16.18 2.48 5.95
N ILE A 181 -16.79 3.33 5.11
CA ILE A 181 -17.62 4.45 5.56
C ILE A 181 -19.08 4.15 5.25
N VAL A 182 -19.94 4.18 6.29
CA VAL A 182 -21.39 4.03 6.20
C VAL A 182 -22.04 5.18 6.96
N ASP A 183 -23.00 5.86 6.35
CA ASP A 183 -23.69 7.02 6.93
C ASP A 183 -22.73 8.07 7.51
N ASN A 184 -21.64 8.34 6.77
CA ASN A 184 -20.59 9.29 7.13
C ASN A 184 -19.82 8.95 8.43
N LYS A 185 -19.84 7.68 8.86
CA LYS A 185 -19.07 7.12 9.97
C LYS A 185 -18.15 6.01 9.48
N VAL A 186 -16.91 5.98 9.97
CA VAL A 186 -15.99 4.88 9.72
C VAL A 186 -16.38 3.72 10.63
N LEU A 187 -16.82 2.60 10.04
CA LEU A 187 -17.26 1.41 10.78
C LEU A 187 -16.21 0.29 10.77
N GLY A 188 -15.19 0.44 9.95
CA GLY A 188 -14.12 -0.51 9.79
C GLY A 188 -13.11 -0.05 8.77
N VAL A 189 -12.15 -0.91 8.49
CA VAL A 189 -11.06 -0.69 7.56
C VAL A 189 -10.86 -1.96 6.76
N LEU A 190 -10.57 -1.81 5.47
CA LEU A 190 -10.21 -2.89 4.58
C LEU A 190 -8.81 -2.65 4.01
N ILE A 191 -8.01 -3.71 3.93
CA ILE A 191 -6.59 -3.60 3.58
C ILE A 191 -6.19 -4.65 2.57
N MET A 192 -5.37 -4.20 1.63
CA MET A 192 -4.56 -5.04 0.75
C MET A 192 -3.10 -4.97 1.19
N THR A 193 -2.47 -6.11 1.40
CA THR A 193 -1.08 -6.21 1.87
C THR A 193 -0.24 -6.94 0.83
N SER A 194 0.93 -6.39 0.48
CA SER A 194 1.85 -7.00 -0.49
C SER A 194 3.27 -7.11 0.04
N HIS A 195 3.98 -8.17 -0.39
CA HIS A 195 5.42 -8.37 -0.23
C HIS A 195 6.20 -7.71 -1.38
N GLN A 196 5.58 -7.53 -2.54
CA GLN A 196 6.30 -7.24 -3.78
C GLN A 196 6.81 -5.81 -3.88
N PHE A 197 6.19 -4.86 -3.17
CA PHE A 197 6.68 -3.47 -3.08
C PHE A 197 8.12 -3.36 -2.54
N GLN A 198 8.65 -4.40 -1.87
CA GLN A 198 10.06 -4.49 -1.47
C GLN A 198 10.99 -4.97 -2.59
N LYS A 199 10.53 -5.86 -3.46
CA LYS A 199 11.38 -6.46 -4.52
C LYS A 199 11.75 -5.43 -5.59
N GLN A 200 10.88 -4.45 -5.84
CA GLN A 200 11.17 -3.32 -6.72
C GLN A 200 11.74 -2.16 -5.90
N ASN A 201 13.03 -2.26 -5.56
CA ASN A 201 13.89 -1.19 -5.04
C ASN A 201 13.27 -0.32 -3.91
N LEU A 202 13.50 -0.73 -2.66
CA LEU A 202 13.28 0.06 -1.44
C LEU A 202 13.72 1.54 -1.55
N LEU A 203 14.82 1.80 -2.28
CA LEU A 203 15.33 3.14 -2.55
C LEU A 203 14.35 4.03 -3.32
N ILE A 204 13.60 3.48 -4.27
CA ILE A 204 12.65 4.22 -5.10
C ILE A 204 11.40 4.55 -4.30
N LEU A 205 10.89 3.60 -3.51
CA LEU A 205 9.76 3.83 -2.61
C LEU A 205 10.10 4.89 -1.55
N VAL A 206 11.28 4.79 -0.91
CA VAL A 206 11.77 5.80 0.04
C VAL A 206 11.96 7.17 -0.63
N CYS A 207 12.46 7.20 -1.87
CA CYS A 207 12.57 8.44 -2.64
C CYS A 207 11.19 9.01 -2.98
N LEU A 208 10.20 8.20 -3.38
CA LEU A 208 8.83 8.64 -3.62
C LEU A 208 8.20 9.22 -2.35
N PHE A 209 8.29 8.53 -1.21
CA PHE A 209 7.76 9.05 0.06
C PHE A 209 8.44 10.35 0.52
N LYS A 210 9.76 10.48 0.31
CA LYS A 210 10.49 11.73 0.60
C LYS A 210 10.18 12.85 -0.39
N LEU A 211 9.98 12.53 -1.67
CA LEU A 211 9.61 13.48 -2.71
C LEU A 211 8.19 14.00 -2.49
N VAL A 212 7.22 13.14 -2.16
CA VAL A 212 5.83 13.55 -1.86
C VAL A 212 5.78 14.53 -0.69
N LYS A 213 6.59 14.33 0.36
CA LYS A 213 6.68 15.27 1.50
C LYS A 213 7.38 16.60 1.17
N HIS A 214 8.06 16.73 0.03
CA HIS A 214 8.86 17.90 -0.34
C HIS A 214 8.49 18.52 -1.70
N LEU A 215 7.47 17.99 -2.39
CA LEU A 215 6.99 18.56 -3.65
C LEU A 215 6.21 19.86 -3.37
N PRO A 216 6.49 20.95 -4.12
CA PRO A 216 5.65 22.15 -4.06
C PRO A 216 4.21 21.80 -4.47
N LEU A 217 3.24 22.46 -3.84
CA LEU A 217 1.78 22.22 -3.90
C LEU A 217 1.19 22.00 -5.32
N GLY A 218 1.89 22.44 -6.37
CA GLY A 218 1.48 22.31 -7.76
C GLY A 218 1.82 20.99 -8.47
N VAL A 219 2.63 20.08 -7.90
CA VAL A 219 2.95 18.79 -8.56
C VAL A 219 2.19 17.62 -7.92
N SER A 220 1.75 17.78 -6.66
CA SER A 220 0.90 16.82 -5.95
C SER A 220 -0.42 16.49 -6.68
N GLN A 221 -0.91 17.41 -7.52
CA GLN A 221 -2.16 17.28 -8.27
C GLN A 221 -2.11 16.27 -9.44
N TYR A 222 -0.91 15.85 -9.87
CA TYR A 222 -0.75 14.78 -10.87
C TYR A 222 -0.63 13.38 -10.27
N LEU A 223 -0.25 13.28 -8.99
CA LEU A 223 -0.11 12.00 -8.27
C LEU A 223 -1.40 11.60 -7.52
N PHE A 224 -2.28 12.56 -7.23
CA PHE A 224 -3.58 12.32 -6.63
C PHE A 224 -4.62 13.23 -7.31
N PRO A 225 -5.40 12.73 -8.29
CA PRO A 225 -6.48 13.53 -8.87
C PRO A 225 -7.55 13.73 -7.79
N LYS A 226 -7.75 15.00 -7.38
CA LYS A 226 -8.86 15.38 -6.51
C LYS A 226 -10.18 15.04 -7.20
N LYS A 227 -10.99 14.20 -6.56
CA LYS A 227 -12.45 14.21 -6.69
C LYS A 227 -13.05 14.31 -5.30
#